data_AF-A0A965D053-F1
#
_entry.id   AF-A0A965D053-F1
#
_cell.length_a   1.000
_cell.length_b   1.000
_cell.length_c   1.000
_cell.angle_alpha   90.00
_cell.angle_beta   90.00
_cell.angle_gamma   90.00
#
_symmetry.space_group_name_H-M   'P 1'
#
loop_
_entity.id
_entity.type
_entity.pdbx_description
1 polymer ?
#
loop_
_entity_poly.entity_id
_entity_poly.type
_entity_poly.pdbx_seq_one_letter_code
_entity_poly.pdbx_strand_id
1 'polypeptide(L)'
;MNQRMAVRLASSVAFAFGCATLAGGALAQQVAPMPKRALSPVETVQQKAKEASEFEFLGALARTCFLPPSRSEDLRDIPAPYVTDPSKAPPRSSWYAEPAKVFDNLYFVGGKIHSAWALTTREGIILFDTIYPYNSEELIVGGMKKLGLDPKDIKYLIISHAHQDHIGGAEMMQKQFKPRLVMSGPDWDLVEKLAGRGNGPHPYEIGADWVARYFQVTENCARATQIKLEQLPR
;
A
#
# COMPACT_ATOMS: atom_id res chain seq x y z
N MET A 1 -38.28 91.10 10.30
CA MET A 1 -38.24 92.44 9.68
C MET A 1 -36.85 92.65 9.10
N ASN A 2 -36.76 92.93 7.79
CA ASN A 2 -35.63 93.47 7.01
C ASN A 2 -34.27 92.72 7.04
N GLN A 3 -33.78 92.13 5.95
CA GLN A 3 -33.35 92.64 4.63
C GLN A 3 -31.81 92.75 4.52
N ARG A 4 -31.32 92.17 3.42
CA ARG A 4 -30.20 92.60 2.55
C ARG A 4 -28.75 92.26 2.93
N MET A 5 -28.19 91.36 2.11
CA MET A 5 -27.00 91.54 1.26
C MET A 5 -25.89 92.47 1.75
N ALA A 6 -24.65 91.97 1.84
CA ALA A 6 -23.68 92.09 0.74
C ALA A 6 -22.37 91.35 1.05
N VAL A 7 -21.77 90.86 -0.04
CA VAL A 7 -20.59 90.01 -0.18
C VAL A 7 -19.29 90.79 0.06
N ARG A 8 -18.25 90.11 0.59
CA ARG A 8 -16.86 90.29 0.11
C ARG A 8 -16.14 88.94 0.04
N LEU A 9 -15.65 88.64 -1.16
CA LEU A 9 -14.75 87.51 -1.45
C LEU A 9 -13.41 87.72 -0.74
N ALA A 10 -12.86 86.65 -0.18
CA ALA A 10 -11.43 86.46 -0.03
C ALA A 10 -11.11 85.02 -0.42
N SER A 11 -10.31 84.88 -1.47
CA SER A 11 -9.88 83.62 -2.06
C SER A 11 -8.89 82.90 -1.13
N SER A 12 -9.24 81.70 -0.69
CA SER A 12 -8.30 80.75 -0.08
C SER A 12 -8.62 79.36 -0.62
N VAL A 13 -7.89 78.95 -1.66
CA VAL A 13 -7.97 77.60 -2.22
C VAL A 13 -7.29 76.64 -1.24
N ALA A 14 -8.11 75.85 -0.54
CA ALA A 14 -7.65 74.76 0.29
C ALA A 14 -7.28 73.56 -0.59
N PHE A 15 -6.02 73.13 -0.52
CA PHE A 15 -5.52 71.92 -1.16
C PHE A 15 -6.11 70.68 -0.44
N ALA A 16 -7.08 70.02 -1.07
CA ALA A 16 -7.57 68.72 -0.65
C ALA A 16 -6.63 67.63 -1.20
N PHE A 17 -5.94 66.92 -0.32
CA PHE A 17 -5.21 65.70 -0.65
C PHE A 17 -6.22 64.60 -1.03
N GLY A 18 -6.32 64.30 -2.32
CA GLY A 18 -7.08 63.16 -2.82
C GLY A 18 -6.34 61.86 -2.54
N CYS A 19 -6.94 60.98 -1.74
CA CYS A 19 -6.53 59.58 -1.60
C CYS A 19 -6.89 58.84 -2.90
N ALA A 20 -5.90 58.59 -3.75
CA ALA A 20 -6.07 57.70 -4.90
C ALA A 20 -6.07 56.24 -4.43
N THR A 21 -7.23 55.60 -4.43
CA THR A 21 -7.35 54.14 -4.30
C THR A 21 -6.94 53.50 -5.63
N LEU A 22 -5.73 52.95 -5.68
CA LEU A 22 -5.30 52.11 -6.79
C LEU A 22 -6.03 50.75 -6.69
N ALA A 23 -7.05 50.56 -7.51
CA ALA A 23 -7.62 49.24 -7.79
C ALA A 23 -6.57 48.43 -8.57
N GLY A 24 -5.71 47.72 -7.85
CA GLY A 24 -4.81 46.73 -8.43
C GLY A 24 -5.61 45.53 -8.90
N GLY A 25 -5.88 45.45 -10.21
CA GLY A 25 -6.38 44.23 -10.82
C GLY A 25 -5.35 43.11 -10.63
N ALA A 26 -5.67 42.11 -9.82
CA ALA A 26 -4.91 40.87 -9.79
C ALA A 26 -5.18 40.13 -11.12
N LEU A 27 -4.35 40.38 -12.14
CA LEU A 27 -4.21 39.43 -13.24
C LEU A 27 -3.61 38.15 -12.65
N ALA A 28 -4.46 37.16 -12.38
CA ALA A 28 -4.01 35.79 -12.27
C ALA A 28 -3.36 35.43 -13.61
N GLN A 29 -2.03 35.47 -13.67
CA GLN A 29 -1.30 34.94 -14.81
C GLN A 29 -1.66 33.46 -14.92
N GLN A 30 -2.45 33.09 -15.93
CA GLN A 30 -2.50 31.71 -16.38
C GLN A 30 -1.07 31.32 -16.73
N VAL A 31 -0.48 30.45 -15.91
CA VAL A 31 0.82 29.86 -16.19
C VAL A 31 0.67 29.14 -17.53
N ALA A 32 1.35 29.65 -18.56
CA ALA A 32 1.36 29.02 -19.86
C ALA A 32 1.84 27.57 -19.66
N PRO A 33 1.15 26.55 -20.21
CA PRO A 33 1.55 25.18 -20.05
C PRO A 33 3.01 25.04 -20.51
N MET A 34 3.87 24.54 -19.62
CA MET A 34 5.27 24.33 -19.96
C MET A 34 5.36 23.45 -21.21
N PRO A 35 6.21 23.79 -22.19
CA PRO A 35 6.41 22.95 -23.37
C PRO A 35 6.85 21.56 -22.91
N LYS A 36 6.09 20.53 -23.28
CA LYS A 36 6.40 19.13 -22.92
C LYS A 36 7.76 18.79 -23.53
N ARG A 37 8.74 18.44 -22.70
CA ARG A 37 10.04 17.96 -23.13
C ARG A 37 9.86 16.76 -24.07
N ALA A 38 10.56 16.74 -25.20
CA ALA A 38 10.62 15.55 -26.03
C ALA A 38 11.25 14.39 -25.22
N LEU A 39 10.59 13.23 -25.22
CA LEU A 39 11.12 12.03 -24.58
C LEU A 39 12.18 11.40 -25.49
N SER A 40 13.26 10.88 -24.91
CA SER A 40 14.18 10.01 -25.62
C SER A 40 13.48 8.70 -26.05
N PRO A 41 14.07 7.93 -26.99
CA PRO A 41 13.52 6.62 -27.37
C PRO A 41 13.33 5.67 -26.18
N VAL A 42 14.27 5.67 -25.22
CA VAL A 42 14.19 4.87 -24.00
C VAL A 42 13.03 5.34 -23.11
N GLU A 43 12.93 6.65 -22.87
CA GLU A 43 11.88 7.22 -22.02
C GLU A 43 10.48 7.05 -22.63
N THR A 44 10.37 7.09 -23.95
CA THR A 44 9.11 6.85 -24.66
C THR A 44 8.57 5.45 -24.37
N VAL A 45 9.45 4.44 -24.40
CA VAL A 45 9.04 3.06 -24.14
C VAL A 45 8.79 2.82 -22.64
N GLN A 46 9.60 3.42 -21.77
CA GLN A 46 9.34 3.38 -20.32
C GLN A 46 8.02 4.06 -19.94
N GLN A 47 7.62 5.12 -20.65
CA GLN A 47 6.35 5.79 -20.44
C GLN A 47 5.15 4.89 -20.81
N LYS A 48 5.26 4.11 -21.90
CA LYS A 48 4.25 3.09 -22.26
C LYS A 48 4.14 2.00 -21.19
N ALA A 49 5.27 1.56 -20.62
CA ALA A 49 5.26 0.62 -19.50
C ALA A 49 4.54 1.20 -18.27
N LYS A 50 4.74 2.49 -17.96
CA LYS A 50 4.04 3.17 -16.87
C LYS A 50 2.53 3.22 -17.10
N GLU A 51 2.11 3.56 -18.31
CA GLU A 51 0.69 3.62 -18.68
C GLU A 51 0.03 2.24 -18.59
N ALA A 52 0.68 1.20 -19.11
CA ALA A 52 0.18 -0.18 -19.02
C ALA A 52 0.17 -0.74 -17.59
N SER A 53 0.97 -0.17 -16.68
CA SER A 53 1.11 -0.71 -15.33
C SER A 53 -0.05 -0.37 -14.40
N GLU A 54 -0.79 0.71 -14.69
CA GLU A 54 -1.83 1.26 -13.82
C GLU A 54 -1.41 1.24 -12.33
N PHE A 55 -2.34 1.02 -11.39
CA PHE A 55 -1.98 0.78 -9.98
C PHE A 55 -1.60 -0.69 -9.70
N GLU A 56 -1.97 -1.58 -10.61
CA GLU A 56 -2.00 -3.03 -10.45
C GLU A 56 -0.60 -3.65 -10.59
N PHE A 57 0.23 -3.08 -11.47
CA PHE A 57 1.54 -3.61 -11.83
C PHE A 57 2.69 -2.67 -11.50
N LEU A 58 2.50 -1.71 -10.60
CA LEU A 58 3.56 -0.79 -10.17
C LEU A 58 4.78 -1.54 -9.64
N GLY A 59 4.59 -2.69 -9.00
CA GLY A 59 5.67 -3.58 -8.57
C GLY A 59 6.45 -4.18 -9.74
N ALA A 60 5.75 -4.68 -10.77
CA ALA A 60 6.38 -5.24 -11.96
C ALA A 60 7.12 -4.15 -12.75
N LEU A 61 6.49 -3.00 -12.97
CA LEU A 61 7.09 -1.81 -13.57
C LEU A 61 8.38 -1.40 -12.83
N ALA A 62 8.31 -1.25 -11.50
CA ALA A 62 9.46 -0.86 -10.69
C ALA A 62 10.61 -1.87 -10.85
N ARG A 63 10.32 -3.17 -10.73
CA ARG A 63 11.34 -4.23 -10.80
C ARG A 63 11.95 -4.42 -12.19
N THR A 64 11.19 -4.24 -13.27
CA THR A 64 11.68 -4.50 -14.64
C THR A 64 12.25 -3.28 -15.33
N CYS A 65 11.72 -2.08 -15.08
CA CYS A 65 12.18 -0.86 -15.77
C CYS A 65 13.22 -0.05 -14.99
N PHE A 66 13.22 -0.11 -13.65
CA PHE A 66 13.89 0.90 -12.83
C PHE A 66 14.84 0.32 -11.78
N LEU A 67 14.54 -0.83 -11.20
CA LEU A 67 15.40 -1.48 -10.23
C LEU A 67 16.43 -2.38 -10.92
N PRO A 68 17.66 -2.50 -10.39
CA PRO A 68 18.57 -3.57 -10.81
C PRO A 68 17.89 -4.92 -10.59
N PRO A 69 18.17 -5.95 -11.41
CA PRO A 69 17.57 -7.26 -11.24
C PRO A 69 17.77 -7.72 -9.80
N SER A 70 16.67 -7.78 -9.06
CA SER A 70 16.63 -8.50 -7.79
C SER A 70 17.08 -9.91 -8.13
N ARG A 71 18.01 -10.44 -7.34
CA ARG A 71 18.47 -11.83 -7.45
C ARG A 71 17.26 -12.73 -7.74
N SER A 72 17.40 -13.59 -8.75
CA SER A 72 16.36 -14.47 -9.29
C SER A 72 15.32 -14.87 -8.23
N GLU A 73 14.04 -14.72 -8.55
CA GLU A 73 13.00 -15.32 -7.72
C GLU A 73 13.31 -16.80 -7.53
N ASP A 74 13.50 -17.18 -6.29
CA ASP A 74 13.79 -18.55 -5.92
C ASP A 74 12.47 -19.31 -5.85
N LEU A 75 12.11 -19.95 -6.97
CA LEU A 75 10.89 -20.75 -7.10
C LEU A 75 11.04 -22.16 -6.52
N ARG A 76 12.19 -22.47 -5.89
CA ARG A 76 12.38 -23.76 -5.23
C ARG A 76 11.50 -23.80 -4.00
N ASP A 77 10.92 -24.97 -3.73
CA ASP A 77 10.14 -25.24 -2.52
C ASP A 77 11.06 -25.39 -1.30
N ILE A 78 11.79 -24.32 -0.99
CA ILE A 78 12.69 -24.27 0.15
C ILE A 78 11.89 -23.68 1.30
N PRO A 79 11.52 -24.49 2.31
CA PRO A 79 10.83 -23.97 3.47
C PRO A 79 11.71 -22.90 4.12
N ALA A 80 11.08 -21.84 4.64
CA ALA A 80 11.82 -20.81 5.36
C ALA A 80 12.68 -21.46 6.46
N PRO A 81 13.94 -21.05 6.67
CA PRO A 81 14.87 -21.78 7.54
C PRO A 81 14.36 -22.08 8.96
N TYR A 82 13.50 -21.22 9.50
CA TYR A 82 12.89 -21.41 10.82
C TYR A 82 11.89 -22.57 10.89
N VAL A 83 11.39 -23.03 9.74
CA VAL A 83 10.48 -24.17 9.63
C VAL A 83 11.24 -25.48 9.88
N THR A 84 12.48 -25.58 9.40
CA THR A 84 13.33 -26.78 9.58
C THR A 84 14.20 -26.70 10.82
N ASP A 85 14.58 -25.51 11.25
CA ASP A 85 15.36 -25.26 12.46
C ASP A 85 14.80 -24.01 13.18
N PRO A 86 14.00 -24.17 14.24
CA PRO A 86 13.43 -23.05 14.99
C PRO A 86 14.46 -22.05 15.52
N SER A 87 15.73 -22.44 15.69
CA SER A 87 16.80 -21.51 16.09
C SER A 87 17.15 -20.48 15.02
N LYS A 88 16.68 -20.69 13.77
CA LYS A 88 16.82 -19.75 12.64
C LYS A 88 15.70 -18.71 12.58
N ALA A 89 14.73 -18.74 13.50
CA ALA A 89 13.73 -17.68 13.59
C ALA A 89 14.42 -16.33 13.87
N PRO A 90 13.91 -15.22 13.30
CA PRO A 90 14.42 -13.89 13.63
C PRO A 90 14.39 -13.65 15.14
N PRO A 91 15.39 -12.93 15.70
CA PRO A 91 15.47 -12.72 17.14
C PRO A 91 14.21 -12.01 17.64
N ARG A 92 13.65 -12.48 18.76
CA ARG A 92 12.42 -11.95 19.34
C ARG A 92 12.36 -10.42 19.42
N SER A 93 13.47 -9.77 19.73
CA SER A 93 13.59 -8.31 19.80
C SER A 93 13.23 -7.58 18.50
N SER A 94 13.36 -8.23 17.33
CA SER A 94 13.06 -7.62 16.03
C SER A 94 11.58 -7.55 15.71
N TRP A 95 10.77 -8.47 16.25
CA TRP A 95 9.35 -8.59 15.91
C TRP A 95 8.41 -8.40 17.09
N TYR A 96 8.86 -8.57 18.33
CA TYR A 96 7.98 -8.54 19.49
C TYR A 96 7.48 -7.12 19.82
N ALA A 97 6.17 -7.00 20.08
CA ALA A 97 5.53 -5.83 20.65
C ALA A 97 4.57 -6.28 21.77
N GLU A 98 4.29 -5.41 22.75
CA GLU A 98 3.23 -5.69 23.72
C GLU A 98 1.86 -5.55 23.06
N PRO A 99 0.90 -6.44 23.38
CA PRO A 99 -0.47 -6.32 22.91
C PRO A 99 -1.14 -5.11 23.58
N ALA A 100 -2.15 -4.55 22.94
CA ALA A 100 -2.85 -3.38 23.48
C ALA A 100 -4.33 -3.41 23.12
N LYS A 101 -5.17 -2.98 24.06
CA LYS A 101 -6.52 -2.51 23.72
C LYS A 101 -6.38 -1.12 23.10
N VAL A 102 -6.79 -0.96 21.84
CA VAL A 102 -6.60 0.32 21.13
C VAL A 102 -7.79 1.25 21.36
N PHE A 103 -9.00 0.77 21.08
CA PHE A 103 -10.25 1.46 21.43
C PHE A 103 -11.43 0.47 21.46
N ASP A 104 -12.51 0.82 22.16
CA ASP A 104 -13.78 0.06 22.22
C ASP A 104 -13.62 -1.45 22.42
N ASN A 105 -13.82 -2.22 21.35
CA ASN A 105 -13.74 -3.68 21.28
C ASN A 105 -12.62 -4.16 20.33
N LEU A 106 -11.70 -3.28 19.93
CA LEU A 106 -10.58 -3.59 19.05
C LEU A 106 -9.25 -3.66 19.81
N TYR A 107 -8.53 -4.75 19.59
CA TYR A 107 -7.29 -5.08 20.27
C TYR A 107 -6.19 -5.40 19.26
N PHE A 108 -5.02 -4.82 19.47
CA PHE A 108 -3.80 -5.17 18.75
C PHE A 108 -3.12 -6.37 19.41
N VAL A 109 -2.88 -7.41 18.62
CA VAL A 109 -2.20 -8.66 19.03
C VAL A 109 -1.11 -9.05 18.02
N GLY A 110 -0.59 -8.06 17.29
CA GLY A 110 0.50 -8.20 16.34
C GLY A 110 1.87 -7.85 16.92
N GLY A 111 2.87 -7.76 16.05
CA GLY A 111 4.24 -7.41 16.37
C GLY A 111 4.68 -6.07 15.78
N LYS A 112 5.98 -5.77 15.88
CA LYS A 112 6.59 -4.55 15.32
C LYS A 112 6.52 -4.46 13.79
N ILE A 113 6.42 -5.60 13.12
CA ILE A 113 6.61 -5.73 11.67
C ILE A 113 5.39 -6.26 10.93
N HIS A 114 4.52 -7.05 11.59
CA HIS A 114 3.28 -7.58 11.01
C HIS A 114 2.15 -7.39 12.02
N SER A 115 0.99 -6.99 11.50
CA SER A 115 -0.18 -6.68 12.32
C SER A 115 -1.09 -7.90 12.45
N ALA A 116 -1.70 -8.04 13.62
CA ALA A 116 -2.84 -8.91 13.86
C ALA A 116 -3.78 -8.22 14.84
N TRP A 117 -5.09 -8.41 14.65
CA TRP A 117 -6.11 -7.67 15.39
C TRP A 117 -7.22 -8.59 15.87
N ALA A 118 -7.63 -8.44 17.11
CA ALA A 118 -8.81 -9.10 17.65
C ALA A 118 -9.94 -8.07 17.82
N LEU A 119 -11.09 -8.35 17.22
CA LEU A 119 -12.32 -7.60 17.39
C LEU A 119 -13.30 -8.44 18.21
N THR A 120 -13.63 -7.99 19.41
CA THR A 120 -14.58 -8.71 20.27
C THR A 120 -16.02 -8.35 19.91
N THR A 121 -16.91 -9.33 19.96
CA THR A 121 -18.35 -9.15 19.76
C THR A 121 -19.10 -9.90 20.86
N ARG A 122 -20.42 -9.76 20.92
CA ARG A 122 -21.25 -10.56 21.84
C ARG A 122 -21.28 -12.06 21.50
N GLU A 123 -20.92 -12.42 20.27
CA GLU A 123 -20.97 -13.81 19.77
C GLU A 123 -19.59 -14.48 19.75
N GLY A 124 -18.55 -13.74 20.13
CA GLY A 124 -17.15 -14.18 20.13
C GLY A 124 -16.23 -13.21 19.41
N ILE A 125 -15.06 -13.69 19.01
CA ILE A 125 -13.96 -12.87 18.51
C ILE A 125 -13.74 -13.10 17.01
N ILE A 126 -13.52 -12.01 16.28
CA ILE A 126 -13.01 -12.03 14.91
C ILE A 126 -11.53 -11.68 14.99
N LEU A 127 -10.66 -12.57 14.51
CA LEU A 127 -9.23 -12.33 14.40
C LEU A 127 -8.89 -11.97 12.96
N PHE A 128 -8.14 -10.89 12.76
CA PHE A 128 -7.60 -10.46 11.47
C PHE A 128 -6.11 -10.76 11.39
N ASP A 129 -5.73 -11.51 10.35
CA ASP A 129 -4.40 -12.07 10.12
C ASP A 129 -3.86 -12.95 11.27
N THR A 130 -2.87 -13.77 10.93
CA THR A 130 -2.29 -14.77 11.84
C THR A 130 -0.77 -14.73 11.87
N ILE A 131 -0.15 -13.76 11.19
CA ILE A 131 1.30 -13.51 11.13
C ILE A 131 2.13 -14.76 10.76
N TYR A 132 3.44 -14.73 11.00
CA TYR A 132 4.33 -15.86 10.71
C TYR A 132 4.17 -17.01 11.70
N PRO A 133 4.37 -18.27 11.28
CA PRO A 133 4.21 -19.43 12.16
C PRO A 133 5.07 -19.37 13.44
N TYR A 134 6.28 -18.80 13.35
CA TYR A 134 7.24 -18.76 14.48
C TYR A 134 6.85 -17.77 15.59
N ASN A 135 5.93 -16.84 15.34
CA ASN A 135 5.55 -15.82 16.34
C ASN A 135 4.05 -15.71 16.60
N SER A 136 3.19 -16.38 15.83
CA SER A 136 1.73 -16.37 16.02
C SER A 136 1.32 -16.77 17.43
N GLU A 137 1.91 -17.83 18.00
CA GLU A 137 1.53 -18.32 19.32
C GLU A 137 1.83 -17.29 20.41
N GLU A 138 3.03 -16.70 20.40
CA GLU A 138 3.40 -15.73 21.41
C GLU A 138 2.62 -14.41 21.27
N LEU A 139 2.58 -13.85 20.06
CA LEU A 139 1.96 -12.54 19.83
C LEU A 139 0.44 -12.60 19.93
N ILE A 140 -0.19 -13.61 19.31
CA ILE A 140 -1.64 -13.68 19.24
C ILE A 140 -2.21 -14.39 20.46
N VAL A 141 -1.88 -15.66 20.69
CA VAL A 141 -2.47 -16.43 21.80
C VAL A 141 -2.00 -15.85 23.14
N GLY A 142 -0.70 -15.60 23.27
CA GLY A 142 -0.12 -14.94 24.46
C GLY A 142 -0.65 -13.52 24.63
N GLY A 143 -0.73 -12.75 23.55
CA GLY A 143 -1.23 -11.36 23.60
C GLY A 143 -2.70 -11.26 24.00
N MET A 144 -3.56 -12.11 23.44
CA MET A 144 -4.98 -12.20 23.82
C MET A 144 -5.14 -12.51 25.31
N LYS A 145 -4.40 -13.50 25.83
CA LYS A 145 -4.44 -13.86 27.25
C LYS A 145 -4.01 -12.70 28.16
N LYS A 146 -2.95 -11.97 27.77
CA LYS A 146 -2.50 -10.77 28.51
C LYS A 146 -3.57 -9.68 28.57
N LEU A 147 -4.39 -9.57 27.52
CA LEU A 147 -5.50 -8.61 27.44
C LEU A 147 -6.80 -9.13 28.07
N GLY A 148 -6.78 -10.31 28.70
CA GLY A 148 -7.97 -10.92 29.31
C GLY A 148 -8.97 -11.47 28.32
N LEU A 149 -8.57 -11.71 27.06
CA LEU A 149 -9.38 -12.38 26.04
C LEU A 149 -9.11 -13.88 26.06
N ASP A 150 -10.13 -14.70 25.81
CA ASP A 150 -9.96 -16.14 25.62
C ASP A 150 -9.82 -16.45 24.11
N PRO A 151 -8.67 -17.00 23.64
CA PRO A 151 -8.52 -17.46 22.26
C PRO A 151 -9.55 -18.51 21.84
N LYS A 152 -10.19 -19.23 22.77
CA LYS A 152 -11.29 -20.16 22.46
C LYS A 152 -12.55 -19.46 21.98
N ASP A 153 -12.68 -18.15 22.22
CA ASP A 153 -13.80 -17.36 21.74
C ASP A 153 -13.65 -16.92 20.28
N ILE A 154 -12.52 -17.21 19.63
CA ILE A 154 -12.32 -16.90 18.21
C ILE A 154 -13.32 -17.71 17.36
N LYS A 155 -14.19 -17.01 16.63
CA LYS A 155 -15.17 -17.59 15.71
C LYS A 155 -14.71 -17.53 14.26
N TYR A 156 -14.03 -16.44 13.90
CA TYR A 156 -13.57 -16.19 12.54
C TYR A 156 -12.11 -15.79 12.51
N LEU A 157 -11.37 -16.33 11.54
CA LEU A 157 -10.07 -15.86 11.08
C LEU A 157 -10.27 -15.21 9.72
N ILE A 158 -10.06 -13.90 9.63
CA ILE A 158 -10.09 -13.17 8.37
C ILE A 158 -8.65 -12.92 7.94
N ILE A 159 -8.24 -13.51 6.83
CA ILE A 159 -6.90 -13.33 6.26
C ILE A 159 -6.97 -12.26 5.18
N SER A 160 -6.08 -11.27 5.27
CA SER A 160 -5.99 -10.17 4.33
C SER A 160 -5.50 -10.63 2.95
N HIS A 161 -4.45 -11.45 2.92
CA HIS A 161 -3.91 -12.13 1.72
C HIS A 161 -3.03 -13.32 2.12
N ALA A 162 -2.84 -14.28 1.21
CA ALA A 162 -2.23 -15.58 1.52
C ALA A 162 -0.68 -15.61 1.46
N HIS A 163 0.00 -14.54 1.89
CA HIS A 163 1.44 -14.60 2.14
C HIS A 163 1.75 -15.14 3.54
N GLN A 164 2.90 -15.82 3.69
CA GLN A 164 3.28 -16.53 4.92
C GLN A 164 3.34 -15.64 6.16
N ASP A 165 3.61 -14.34 5.98
CA ASP A 165 3.63 -13.30 6.99
C ASP A 165 2.24 -12.81 7.44
N HIS A 166 1.17 -13.35 6.85
CA HIS A 166 -0.23 -13.04 7.18
C HIS A 166 -1.05 -14.31 7.48
N ILE A 167 -0.86 -15.40 6.71
CA ILE A 167 -1.59 -16.67 6.90
C ILE A 167 -0.84 -17.69 7.77
N GLY A 168 0.42 -17.44 8.12
CA GLY A 168 1.32 -18.44 8.70
C GLY A 168 0.81 -19.14 9.97
N GLY A 169 0.05 -18.46 10.83
CA GLY A 169 -0.55 -19.04 12.02
C GLY A 169 -1.90 -19.73 11.81
N ALA A 170 -2.51 -19.65 10.63
CA ALA A 170 -3.91 -20.06 10.41
C ALA A 170 -4.16 -21.55 10.69
N GLU A 171 -3.25 -22.43 10.28
CA GLU A 171 -3.36 -23.87 10.53
C GLU A 171 -3.35 -24.17 12.05
N MET A 172 -2.42 -23.55 12.79
CA MET A 172 -2.31 -23.70 14.23
C MET A 172 -3.60 -23.23 14.92
N MET A 173 -4.12 -22.07 14.53
CA MET A 173 -5.36 -21.52 15.07
C MET A 173 -6.57 -22.42 14.77
N GLN A 174 -6.69 -22.94 13.54
CA GLN A 174 -7.74 -23.90 13.16
C GLN A 174 -7.64 -25.21 13.94
N LYS A 175 -6.43 -25.75 14.13
CA LYS A 175 -6.22 -26.98 14.90
C LYS A 175 -6.61 -26.81 16.37
N GLN A 176 -6.21 -25.70 16.99
CA GLN A 176 -6.40 -25.46 18.42
C GLN A 176 -7.79 -24.93 18.79
N PHE A 177 -8.32 -23.96 18.03
CA PHE A 177 -9.51 -23.19 18.42
C PHE A 177 -10.72 -23.39 17.50
N LYS A 178 -10.54 -24.10 16.37
CA LYS A 178 -11.60 -24.40 15.39
C LYS A 178 -12.38 -23.19 14.82
N PRO A 179 -11.77 -22.01 14.61
CA PRO A 179 -12.46 -20.90 13.96
C PRO A 179 -12.73 -21.18 12.47
N ARG A 180 -13.71 -20.47 11.90
CA ARG A 180 -13.94 -20.44 10.46
C ARG A 180 -12.90 -19.55 9.79
N LEU A 181 -12.18 -20.08 8.81
CA LEU A 181 -11.23 -19.33 8.01
C LEU A 181 -11.95 -18.65 6.85
N VAL A 182 -11.69 -17.37 6.65
CA VAL A 182 -12.28 -16.52 5.62
C VAL A 182 -11.16 -15.75 4.93
N MET A 183 -11.14 -15.75 3.60
CA MET A 183 -10.25 -14.96 2.76
C MET A 183 -10.90 -14.72 1.40
N SER A 184 -10.24 -13.97 0.51
CA SER A 184 -10.72 -13.75 -0.85
C SER A 184 -10.72 -15.07 -1.66
N GLY A 185 -11.57 -15.17 -2.68
CA GLY A 185 -11.60 -16.34 -3.58
C GLY A 185 -10.23 -16.65 -4.20
N PRO A 186 -9.52 -15.66 -4.78
CA PRO A 186 -8.17 -15.88 -5.32
C PRO A 186 -7.14 -16.38 -4.29
N ASP A 187 -7.17 -15.86 -3.05
CA ASP A 187 -6.30 -16.35 -1.98
C ASP A 187 -6.66 -17.78 -1.56
N TRP A 188 -7.96 -18.10 -1.53
CA TRP A 188 -8.43 -19.45 -1.24
C TRP A 188 -7.94 -20.44 -2.29
N ASP A 189 -8.07 -20.10 -3.57
CA ASP A 189 -7.56 -20.89 -4.68
C ASP A 189 -6.03 -21.06 -4.60
N LEU A 190 -5.29 -20.02 -4.19
CA LEU A 190 -3.84 -20.11 -3.98
C LEU A 190 -3.49 -21.11 -2.87
N VAL A 191 -4.16 -21.02 -1.72
CA VAL A 191 -3.95 -21.94 -0.60
C VAL A 191 -4.30 -23.38 -0.96
N GLU A 192 -5.42 -23.62 -1.66
CA GLU A 192 -5.81 -24.95 -2.12
C GLU A 192 -4.80 -25.54 -3.12
N LYS A 193 -4.31 -24.74 -4.06
CA LYS A 193 -3.29 -25.16 -5.03
C LYS A 193 -1.96 -25.47 -4.36
N LEU A 194 -1.58 -24.72 -3.33
CA LEU A 194 -0.39 -25.02 -2.52
C LEU A 194 -0.57 -26.30 -1.69
N ALA A 195 -1.77 -26.53 -1.14
CA ALA A 195 -2.10 -27.73 -0.38
C ALA A 195 -2.21 -29.01 -1.23
N GLY A 196 -2.48 -28.87 -2.53
CA GLY A 196 -2.75 -29.97 -3.46
C GLY A 196 -1.77 -30.13 -4.62
N ARG A 197 -0.46 -29.93 -4.42
CA ARG A 197 0.52 -29.97 -5.53
C ARG A 197 0.47 -31.27 -6.36
N GLY A 198 -0.07 -31.12 -7.58
CA GLY A 198 -0.10 -32.05 -8.72
C GLY A 198 0.09 -31.29 -10.06
N ASN A 199 0.02 -31.98 -11.21
CA ASN A 199 0.43 -31.49 -12.55
C ASN A 199 -0.62 -30.60 -13.26
N GLY A 200 -1.06 -29.49 -12.66
CA GLY A 200 -1.97 -28.51 -13.28
C GLY A 200 -1.31 -27.15 -13.59
N PRO A 201 -1.89 -26.33 -14.49
CA PRO A 201 -1.33 -25.04 -14.87
C PRO A 201 -1.43 -23.96 -13.76
N HIS A 202 -0.63 -22.92 -13.91
CA HIS A 202 -0.25 -21.97 -12.84
C HIS A 202 -1.40 -21.05 -12.39
N PRO A 203 -1.56 -20.75 -11.08
CA PRO A 203 -2.60 -19.88 -10.51
C PRO A 203 -2.69 -18.41 -10.97
N TYR A 204 -1.87 -17.95 -11.92
CA TYR A 204 -1.86 -16.55 -12.36
C TYR A 204 -2.54 -16.34 -13.72
N GLU A 205 -3.54 -17.14 -14.08
CA GLU A 205 -4.41 -16.82 -15.23
C GLU A 205 -5.53 -15.87 -14.80
N ILE A 206 -5.20 -14.58 -14.79
CA ILE A 206 -5.97 -13.42 -14.29
C ILE A 206 -6.89 -12.81 -15.37
N GLY A 207 -7.19 -13.60 -16.41
CA GLY A 207 -7.91 -13.15 -17.62
C GLY A 207 -6.97 -12.54 -18.67
N ALA A 208 -7.36 -12.64 -19.95
CA ALA A 208 -6.50 -12.28 -21.08
C ALA A 208 -6.04 -10.81 -21.06
N ASP A 209 -6.87 -9.89 -20.58
CA ASP A 209 -6.53 -8.45 -20.53
C ASP A 209 -5.47 -8.13 -19.48
N TRP A 210 -5.51 -8.83 -18.33
CA TRP A 210 -4.52 -8.67 -17.27
C TRP A 210 -3.18 -9.28 -17.67
N VAL A 211 -3.22 -10.45 -18.30
CA VAL A 211 -2.04 -11.10 -18.91
C VAL A 211 -1.45 -10.19 -20.00
N ALA A 212 -2.30 -9.59 -20.84
CA ALA A 212 -1.87 -8.64 -21.86
C ALA A 212 -1.21 -7.39 -21.26
N ARG A 213 -1.78 -6.80 -20.19
CA ARG A 213 -1.17 -5.65 -19.50
C ARG A 213 0.18 -6.00 -18.87
N TYR A 214 0.28 -7.15 -18.22
CA TYR A 214 1.57 -7.65 -17.71
C TYR A 214 2.62 -7.82 -18.81
N PHE A 215 2.26 -8.42 -19.94
CA PHE A 215 3.15 -8.54 -21.09
C PHE A 215 3.52 -7.18 -21.67
N GLN A 216 2.58 -6.24 -21.79
CA GLN A 216 2.88 -4.88 -22.23
C GLN A 216 3.88 -4.17 -21.31
N VAL A 217 3.74 -4.28 -19.99
CA VAL A 217 4.73 -3.73 -19.05
C VAL A 217 6.10 -4.36 -19.29
N THR A 218 6.16 -5.69 -19.37
CA THR A 218 7.41 -6.45 -19.50
C THR A 218 8.09 -6.21 -20.85
N GLU A 219 7.36 -6.24 -21.95
CA GLU A 219 7.86 -6.02 -23.32
C GLU A 219 8.41 -4.59 -23.49
N ASN A 220 7.68 -3.59 -22.97
CA ASN A 220 8.15 -2.22 -23.04
C ASN A 220 9.42 -2.03 -22.17
N CYS A 221 9.49 -2.58 -20.96
CA CYS A 221 10.71 -2.53 -20.15
C CYS A 221 11.90 -3.27 -20.81
N ALA A 222 11.66 -4.42 -21.44
CA ALA A 222 12.67 -5.16 -22.19
C ALA A 222 13.17 -4.38 -23.42
N ARG A 223 12.27 -3.77 -24.19
CA ARG A 223 12.63 -2.94 -25.35
C ARG A 223 13.41 -1.69 -24.94
N ALA A 224 13.08 -1.08 -23.81
CA ALA A 224 13.87 0.03 -23.26
C ALA A 224 15.31 -0.39 -22.96
N THR A 225 15.51 -1.61 -22.44
CA THR A 225 16.85 -2.18 -22.22
C THR A 225 17.57 -2.48 -23.53
N GLN A 226 16.87 -3.06 -24.51
CA GLN A 226 17.44 -3.34 -25.83
C GLN A 226 17.92 -2.06 -26.53
N ILE A 227 17.13 -0.99 -26.51
CA ILE A 227 17.51 0.31 -27.10
C ILE A 227 18.78 0.85 -26.42
N LYS A 228 18.91 0.72 -25.09
CA LYS A 228 20.13 1.11 -24.38
C LYS A 228 21.35 0.31 -24.86
N LEU A 229 21.19 -1.00 -25.05
CA LEU A 229 22.26 -1.88 -25.54
C LEU A 229 22.67 -1.57 -26.99
N GLU A 230 21.70 -1.28 -27.86
CA GLU A 230 21.94 -0.89 -29.26
C GLU A 230 22.68 0.46 -29.37
N GLN A 231 22.58 1.31 -28.36
CA GLN A 231 23.27 2.61 -28.27
C GLN A 231 24.67 2.53 -27.64
N LEU A 232 25.08 1.35 -27.14
CA LEU A 232 26.43 1.17 -26.64
C LEU A 232 27.44 1.22 -27.79
N PRO A 233 28.59 1.90 -27.62
CA PRO A 233 29.68 1.81 -28.58
C PRO A 233 30.12 0.34 -28.71
N ARG A 234 30.23 -0.14 -29.96
CA ARG A 234 30.74 -1.48 -30.28
C ARG A 234 32.27 -1.51 -30.26
#